data_AF-A0A2J6IYS9-F1
#
_entry.id   AF-A0A2J6IYS9-F1
#
_cell.length_a   1.000
_cell.length_b   1.000
_cell.length_c   1.000
_cell.angle_alpha   90.00
_cell.angle_beta   90.00
_cell.angle_gamma   90.00
#
_symmetry.space_group_name_H-M   'P 1'
#
loop_
_entity.id
_entity.type
_entity.pdbx_description
1 polymer ?
#
loop_
_entity_poly.entity_id
_entity_poly.type
_entity_poly.pdbx_seq_one_letter_code
_entity_poly.pdbx_strand_id
1 'polypeptide(L)' 'MKLTRAGTLYIVLTLLLGFAAVNTGNNLLYLLVSALLGFMAVSGLIGRYNLARLRVDFLPPPEIYA' A
#
# COMPACT_ATOMS: atom_id res chain seq x y z
N MET A 1 -1.39 10.14 -1.46
CA MET A 1 -0.30 9.21 -1.09
C MET A 1 0.55 8.99 -2.32
N LYS A 2 1.83 9.40 -2.31
CA LYS A 2 2.75 9.09 -3.41
C LYS A 2 3.18 7.63 -3.28
N LEU A 3 3.13 6.88 -4.37
CA LEU A 3 3.60 5.50 -4.41
C LEU A 3 5.13 5.52 -4.29
N THR A 4 5.67 4.85 -3.27
CA THR A 4 7.12 4.77 -3.10
C THR A 4 7.72 3.87 -4.17
N ARG A 5 8.99 4.09 -4.55
CA ARG A 5 9.68 3.23 -5.54
C ARG A 5 9.61 1.75 -5.17
N ALA A 6 9.74 1.44 -3.87
CA ALA A 6 9.60 0.09 -3.34
C ALA A 6 8.16 -0.47 -3.50
N GLY A 7 7.14 0.35 -3.24
CA GLY A 7 5.74 -0.05 -3.44
C GLY A 7 5.42 -0.33 -4.90
N THR A 8 5.91 0.48 -5.83
CA THR A 8 5.78 0.23 -7.27
C THR A 8 6.43 -1.09 -7.67
N LEU A 9 7.66 -1.35 -7.21
CA LEU A 9 8.37 -2.61 -7.49
C LEU A 9 7.58 -3.82 -6.96
N TYR A 10 7.04 -3.71 -5.75
CA TYR A 10 6.24 -4.76 -5.13
C TYR A 10 4.97 -5.09 -5.95
N ILE A 11 4.26 -4.06 -6.43
CA ILE A 11 3.06 -4.24 -7.27
C ILE A 11 3.42 -4.93 -8.59
N VAL A 12 4.47 -4.47 -9.27
CA VAL A 12 4.93 -5.06 -10.53
C VAL A 12 5.30 -6.52 -10.35
N LEU A 13 6.09 -6.85 -9.32
CA LEU A 13 6.46 -8.23 -9.02
C LEU A 13 5.24 -9.10 -8.74
N THR A 14 4.28 -8.62 -7.95
CA THR A 14 3.05 -9.36 -7.63
C THR A 14 2.23 -9.66 -8.89
N LEU A 15 2.12 -8.69 -9.81
CA LEU A 15 1.42 -8.89 -11.09
C LEU A 15 2.15 -9.89 -11.99
N LEU A 16 3.47 -9.79 -12.12
CA LEU A 16 4.27 -10.74 -12.90
C LEU A 16 4.13 -12.17 -12.35
N LEU A 17 4.18 -12.33 -11.03
CA LEU A 17 3.95 -13.62 -10.38
C LEU A 17 2.54 -14.16 -10.63
N GLY A 18 1.54 -13.27 -10.65
CA GLY A 18 0.15 -13.61 -11.01
C GLY A 18 0.02 -14.16 -12.42
N PHE A 19 0.64 -13.47 -13.40
CA PHE A 19 0.70 -13.97 -14.77
C PHE A 19 1.39 -15.33 -14.87
N ALA A 20 2.50 -15.51 -14.15
CA ALA A 20 3.19 -16.80 -14.09
C ALA A 20 2.31 -17.88 -13.45
N ALA A 21 1.61 -17.60 -12.35
CA ALA A 21 0.70 -18.54 -11.69
C ALA A 21 -0.40 -19.02 -12.64
N VAL A 22 -1.02 -18.09 -13.38
CA VAL A 22 -2.08 -18.38 -14.35
C VAL A 22 -1.56 -19.20 -15.53
N ASN A 23 -0.42 -18.82 -16.09
CA ASN A 23 0.13 -19.48 -17.27
C ASN A 23 0.66 -20.89 -16.96
N THR A 24 1.28 -21.08 -15.79
CA THR A 24 1.86 -22.37 -15.38
C THR A 24 0.82 -23.28 -14.69
N GLY A 25 -0.37 -22.77 -14.36
CA GLY A 25 -1.39 -23.52 -13.60
C GLY A 25 -0.91 -23.95 -12.20
N ASN A 26 0.03 -23.21 -11.60
CA ASN A 26 0.68 -23.62 -10.36
C ASN A 26 -0.09 -23.12 -9.13
N ASN A 27 -0.74 -24.04 -8.42
CA ASN A 27 -1.55 -23.76 -7.23
C ASN A 27 -0.76 -23.11 -6.09
N LEU A 28 0.53 -23.41 -5.92
CA LEU A 28 1.36 -22.76 -4.88
C LEU A 28 1.59 -21.28 -5.22
N LEU A 29 1.83 -20.97 -6.50
CA LEU A 29 1.97 -19.58 -6.94
C LEU A 29 0.65 -18.81 -6.79
N TYR A 30 -0.50 -19.44 -7.01
CA TYR A 30 -1.80 -18.82 -6.73
C TYR A 30 -1.94 -18.42 -5.26
N LEU A 31 -1.59 -19.31 -4.33
CA LEU A 31 -1.64 -19.02 -2.90
C LEU A 31 -0.67 -17.89 -2.54
N LEU A 32 0.55 -17.91 -3.09
CA LEU A 32 1.54 -16.87 -2.88
C LEU A 32 1.07 -15.51 -3.38
N VAL A 33 0.56 -15.43 -4.63
CA VAL A 33 0.03 -14.21 -5.22
C VAL A 33 -1.14 -13.67 -4.40
N SER A 34 -2.05 -14.56 -3.97
CA SER A 34 -3.19 -14.19 -3.13
C SER A 34 -2.73 -13.60 -1.79
N ALA A 35 -1.70 -14.18 -1.16
CA ALA A 35 -1.12 -13.65 0.06
C ALA A 35 -0.47 -12.28 -0.16
N LEU A 36 0.29 -12.09 -1.24
CA LEU A 36 0.91 -10.80 -1.59
C LEU A 36 -0.16 -9.71 -1.81
N LEU A 37 -1.21 -10.01 -2.55
CA LEU A 37 -2.34 -9.09 -2.75
C LEU A 37 -3.05 -8.78 -1.42
N GLY A 38 -3.22 -9.79 -0.55
CA GLY A 38 -3.76 -9.61 0.80
C GLY A 38 -2.92 -8.65 1.64
N PHE A 39 -1.60 -8.82 1.68
CA PHE A 39 -0.69 -7.91 2.37
C PHE A 39 -0.76 -6.49 1.81
N MET A 40 -0.85 -6.33 0.50
CA MET A 40 -1.03 -5.04 -0.15
C MET A 40 -2.32 -4.33 0.31
N ALA A 41 -3.43 -5.06 0.33
CA ALA A 41 -4.73 -4.55 0.75
C ALA A 41 -4.74 -4.16 2.23
N VAL A 42 -4.21 -5.03 3.11
CA VAL A 42 -4.13 -4.79 4.55
C VAL A 42 -3.22 -3.60 4.86
N SER A 43 -2.05 -3.52 4.23
CA SER A 43 -1.12 -2.40 4.39
C SER A 43 -1.76 -1.08 3.97
N GLY A 44 -2.44 -1.06 2.81
CA GLY A 44 -3.14 0.12 2.32
C GLY A 44 -4.28 0.56 3.24
N LEU A 45 -5.06 -0.39 3.75
CA LEU A 45 -6.17 -0.12 4.67
C LEU A 45 -5.67 0.44 6.01
N ILE A 46 -4.64 -0.17 6.61
CA ILE A 46 -4.02 0.32 7.84
C ILE A 46 -3.42 1.71 7.63
N GLY A 47 -2.76 1.95 6.49
CA GLY A 47 -2.23 3.26 6.14
C GLY A 47 -3.33 4.33 6.05
N ARG A 48 -4.47 3.98 5.45
CA ARG A 48 -5.64 4.88 5.38
C ARG A 48 -6.20 5.18 6.77
N TYR A 49 -6.34 4.18 7.64
CA TYR A 49 -6.84 4.38 9.01
C TYR A 49 -5.89 5.21 9.86
N ASN A 50 -4.57 5.03 9.72
CA ASN A 50 -3.57 5.83 10.42
C ASN A 50 -3.67 7.31 10.02
N LEU A 51 -3.77 7.60 8.71
CA LEU A 51 -3.94 8.98 8.24
C LEU A 51 -5.29 9.57 8.65
N ALA A 52 -6.37 8.76 8.66
CA ALA A 52 -7.70 9.24 9.06
C ALA A 52 -7.79 9.61 10.54
N ARG A 53 -6.94 9.04 11.40
CA ARG A 53 -6.84 9.40 12.82
C ARG A 53 -5.94 10.60 13.10
N LEU A 54 -5.24 11.12 12.08
CA LEU A 54 -4.37 12.27 12.26
C LEU A 54 -5.24 13.53 12.43
N ARG A 55 -5.30 14.05 13.65
CA ARG A 55 -5.87 15.38 13.91
C ARG A 55 -4.84 16.42 13.51
N VAL A 56 -5.22 17.31 12.59
CA VAL A 56 -4.40 18.44 12.19
C VAL A 56 -4.69 19.57 13.17
N ASP A 57 -3.86 19.71 14.20
CA ASP A 57 -3.90 20.86 15.08
C ASP A 57 -3.10 22.00 14.42
N PHE A 58 -3.81 23.04 13.98
CA PHE A 58 -3.19 24.28 13.55
C PHE A 58 -2.79 25.07 14.80
N LEU A 59 -1.49 25.23 15.05
CA LEU A 59 -1.00 26.19 16.02
C LEU A 59 -0.90 27.56 15.33
N PRO A 60 -1.81 28.52 15.59
CA PRO A 60 -1.65 29.87 15.07
C PRO A 60 -0.39 30.52 15.69
N PRO A 61 0.42 31.25 14.89
CA PRO A 61 1.56 32.00 15.42
C PRO A 61 1.10 33.01 16.48
N PRO A 62 1.78 33.13 17.63
CA PRO A 62 1.43 34.07 18.69
C PRO A 62 1.67 35.56 18.33
N GLU A 63 2.18 35.87 17.14
CA GLU A 63 2.57 37.23 16.75
C GLU A 63 1.82 37.68 15.50
N ILE A 64 0.55 38.04 15.69
CA ILE A 64 -0.15 38.94 14.77
C ILE A 64 0.32 40.36 15.14
N TYR A 65 1.38 40.84 14.48
CA TYR A 65 1.63 42.28 14.43
C TYR A 65 0.73 42.89 13.36
N ALA A 66 -0.06 43.87 13.80
CA ALA A 66 -0.94 44.71 13.00
C ALA A 66 -0.16 45.60 12.02
#